data_AF-A0A1Q4X9Q6-F1
#
_entry.id   AF-A0A1Q4X9Q6-F1
#
_cell.length_a   1.000
_cell.length_b   1.000
_cell.length_c   1.000
_cell.angle_alpha   90.00
_cell.angle_beta   90.00
_cell.angle_gamma   90.00
#
_symmetry.space_group_name_H-M   'P 1'
#
loop_
_entity.id
_entity.type
_entity.pdbx_description
1 polymer ?
#
loop_
_entity_poly.entity_id
_entity_poly.type
_entity_poly.pdbx_seq_one_letter_code
_entity_poly.pdbx_strand_id
1 'polypeptide(L)'
;MSPSHRDHRSRGTLGTALLAGVCCAGAVAYGVVVGPSMLPPQDVQTTTAMTTQAAPDVAEEPEEAVEEGPTGHLKIQVSDRGRAWVQTLMCTGDLEEDPAACAELAQAAAELHGDTGGASGSGEASAEDDAAPTEADSPGSEQLFTEVREGTVCTDEVYGPQEATIVGTWEGQEIDTTLTRKGSCEEARWQRLRALTDQIS
;
A
#
# COMPACT_ATOMS: atom_id res chain seq x y z
N MET A 1 67.56 -27.25 -31.87
CA MET A 1 66.49 -28.27 -31.89
C MET A 1 65.47 -27.91 -30.81
N SER A 2 64.24 -27.65 -31.26
CA SER A 2 62.94 -27.69 -30.58
C SER A 2 62.69 -26.93 -29.26
N PRO A 3 61.82 -25.90 -29.25
CA PRO A 3 60.96 -25.62 -28.12
C PRO A 3 59.72 -26.52 -28.16
N SER A 4 59.49 -27.27 -27.08
CA SER A 4 58.24 -28.00 -26.85
C SER A 4 57.10 -26.99 -26.63
N HIS A 5 56.21 -26.85 -27.62
CA HIS A 5 54.91 -26.21 -27.43
C HIS A 5 54.05 -27.10 -26.52
N ARG A 6 53.62 -26.56 -25.38
CA ARG A 6 52.55 -27.15 -24.57
C ARG A 6 51.21 -26.79 -25.19
N ASP A 7 50.40 -27.80 -25.49
CA ASP A 7 49.00 -27.63 -25.86
C ASP A 7 48.18 -27.10 -24.66
N HIS A 8 47.80 -25.84 -24.76
CA HIS A 8 46.74 -25.23 -23.96
C HIS A 8 45.65 -24.74 -24.88
N ARG A 9 44.86 -25.70 -25.40
CA ARG A 9 43.63 -25.38 -26.11
C ARG A 9 42.60 -26.45 -25.82
N SER A 10 41.37 -26.02 -25.57
CA SER A 10 40.16 -26.82 -25.29
C SER A 10 39.78 -27.05 -23.82
N ARG A 11 39.65 -25.97 -23.03
CA ARG A 11 38.76 -25.98 -21.84
C ARG A 11 37.82 -24.77 -21.76
N GLY A 12 38.11 -23.67 -22.46
CA GLY A 12 37.29 -22.45 -22.43
C GLY A 12 36.05 -22.45 -23.34
N THR A 13 35.98 -23.30 -24.36
CA THR A 13 34.90 -23.27 -25.36
C THR A 13 33.71 -24.16 -25.02
N LEU A 14 33.91 -25.18 -24.17
CA LEU A 14 32.84 -26.10 -23.76
C LEU A 14 31.90 -25.46 -22.72
N GLY A 15 32.44 -24.61 -21.84
CA GLY A 15 31.66 -23.91 -20.82
C GLY A 15 30.72 -22.84 -21.36
N THR A 16 31.16 -22.08 -22.37
CA THR A 16 30.31 -21.03 -23.00
C THR A 16 29.20 -21.62 -23.85
N ALA A 17 29.43 -22.76 -24.52
CA ALA A 17 28.40 -23.45 -25.28
C ALA A 17 27.28 -24.02 -24.37
N LEU A 18 27.64 -24.56 -23.20
CA LEU A 18 26.68 -25.03 -22.20
C LEU A 18 25.86 -23.90 -21.59
N LEU A 19 26.49 -22.77 -21.25
CA LEU A 19 25.79 -21.60 -20.70
C LEU A 19 24.83 -20.96 -21.72
N ALA A 20 25.22 -20.86 -22.99
CA ALA A 20 24.34 -20.35 -24.05
C ALA A 20 23.13 -21.27 -24.28
N GLY A 21 23.32 -22.59 -24.23
CA GLY A 21 22.22 -23.56 -24.36
C GLY A 21 21.17 -23.46 -23.25
N VAL A 22 21.60 -23.28 -22.00
CA VAL A 22 20.70 -23.15 -20.85
C VAL A 22 19.88 -21.85 -20.91
N CYS A 23 20.48 -20.74 -21.36
CA CYS A 23 19.79 -19.45 -21.48
C CYS A 23 18.65 -19.50 -22.53
N CYS A 24 18.91 -20.09 -23.70
CA CYS A 24 17.89 -20.21 -24.75
C CYS A 24 16.76 -21.19 -24.39
N ALA A 25 17.07 -22.28 -23.66
CA ALA A 25 16.06 -23.23 -23.20
C ALA A 25 15.11 -22.62 -22.16
N GLY A 26 15.63 -21.77 -21.26
CA GLY A 26 14.81 -21.06 -20.26
C GLY A 26 13.80 -20.09 -20.90
N ALA A 27 14.20 -19.36 -21.94
CA ALA A 27 13.31 -18.42 -22.63
C ALA A 27 12.13 -19.11 -23.34
N VAL A 28 12.36 -20.28 -23.94
CA VAL A 28 11.30 -21.07 -24.60
C VAL A 28 10.34 -21.66 -23.56
N ALA A 29 10.84 -22.17 -22.44
CA ALA A 29 10.00 -22.69 -21.36
C ALA A 29 9.12 -21.60 -20.73
N TYR A 30 9.67 -20.39 -20.51
CA TYR A 30 8.90 -19.27 -19.98
C TYR A 30 7.78 -18.82 -20.94
N GLY A 31 8.05 -18.81 -22.26
CA GLY A 31 7.04 -18.49 -23.27
C GLY A 31 5.89 -19.49 -23.34
N VAL A 32 6.14 -20.78 -23.10
CA VAL A 32 5.09 -21.84 -23.08
C VAL A 32 4.23 -21.77 -21.82
N VAL A 33 4.79 -21.35 -20.69
CA VAL A 33 4.06 -21.27 -19.41
C VAL A 33 3.23 -19.98 -19.29
N VAL A 34 3.75 -18.85 -19.79
CA VAL A 34 3.07 -17.53 -19.68
C VAL A 34 2.25 -17.19 -20.93
N GLY A 35 2.56 -17.78 -22.09
CA GLY A 35 1.86 -17.56 -23.35
C GLY A 35 0.36 -17.87 -23.39
N PRO A 36 -0.18 -18.88 -22.66
CA PRO A 36 -1.62 -19.18 -22.74
C PRO A 36 -2.51 -18.09 -22.13
N SER A 37 -1.95 -17.19 -21.32
CA SER A 37 -2.71 -16.11 -20.65
C SER A 37 -3.01 -14.91 -21.56
N MET A 38 -2.47 -14.87 -22.78
CA MET A 38 -2.68 -13.78 -23.75
C MET A 38 -3.45 -14.23 -25.01
N LEU A 39 -3.93 -15.48 -25.06
CA LEU A 39 -4.81 -15.92 -26.14
C LEU A 39 -6.28 -15.56 -25.80
N PRO A 40 -7.01 -14.86 -26.68
CA PRO A 40 -8.46 -14.70 -26.51
C PRO A 40 -9.13 -16.08 -26.54
N PRO A 41 -10.23 -16.29 -25.78
CA PRO A 41 -10.95 -17.56 -25.79
C PRO A 41 -11.40 -17.85 -27.23
N GLN A 42 -10.96 -19.00 -27.76
CA GLN A 42 -11.52 -19.53 -28.98
C GLN A 42 -12.90 -20.08 -28.63
N ASP A 43 -13.94 -19.47 -29.19
CA ASP A 43 -15.30 -19.99 -29.21
C ASP A 43 -15.31 -21.41 -29.83
N VAL A 44 -15.28 -22.43 -28.98
CA VAL A 44 -15.62 -23.80 -29.39
C VAL A 44 -17.12 -23.94 -29.26
N GLN A 45 -17.82 -23.68 -30.36
CA GLN A 45 -19.23 -24.05 -30.49
C GLN A 45 -19.42 -25.57 -30.44
N THR A 46 -20.51 -25.95 -29.75
CA THR A 46 -21.34 -27.15 -29.94
C THR A 46 -20.86 -28.46 -29.31
N THR A 47 -21.41 -28.79 -28.13
CA THR A 47 -22.53 -29.74 -28.04
C THR A 47 -23.11 -29.72 -26.63
N THR A 48 -24.40 -29.38 -26.51
CA THR A 48 -25.42 -30.08 -25.71
C THR A 48 -26.65 -29.20 -25.72
N ALA A 49 -27.60 -29.58 -26.57
CA ALA A 49 -28.99 -29.25 -26.35
C ALA A 49 -29.47 -30.03 -25.12
N MET A 50 -29.89 -29.33 -24.07
CA MET A 50 -31.14 -29.64 -23.36
C MET A 50 -31.71 -28.35 -22.79
N THR A 51 -32.93 -28.08 -23.20
CA THR A 51 -33.77 -27.00 -22.72
C THR A 51 -34.04 -27.20 -21.22
N THR A 52 -33.75 -26.19 -20.42
CA THR A 52 -34.55 -25.88 -19.22
C THR A 52 -34.82 -24.40 -19.30
N GLN A 53 -36.07 -24.10 -19.54
CA GLN A 53 -36.61 -22.76 -19.44
C GLN A 53 -36.63 -22.40 -17.95
N ALA A 54 -35.56 -21.75 -17.50
CA ALA A 54 -35.62 -20.88 -16.34
C ALA A 54 -35.83 -19.46 -16.87
N ALA A 55 -36.67 -18.70 -16.18
CA ALA A 55 -37.00 -17.32 -16.49
C ALA A 55 -35.73 -16.47 -16.72
N PRO A 56 -35.85 -15.28 -17.34
CA PRO A 56 -34.84 -14.26 -17.12
C PRO A 56 -34.96 -13.84 -15.66
N ASP A 57 -34.35 -14.61 -14.75
CA ASP A 57 -33.67 -13.98 -13.64
C ASP A 57 -32.59 -13.17 -14.33
N VAL A 58 -32.91 -11.88 -14.53
CA VAL A 58 -31.90 -10.86 -14.66
C VAL A 58 -31.04 -11.08 -13.43
N ALA A 59 -29.94 -11.82 -13.59
CA ALA A 59 -28.85 -11.74 -12.65
C ALA A 59 -28.50 -10.26 -12.68
N GLU A 60 -29.02 -9.53 -11.70
CA GLU A 60 -28.51 -8.22 -11.36
C GLU A 60 -27.02 -8.47 -11.21
N GLU A 61 -26.24 -8.03 -12.19
CA GLU A 61 -24.78 -8.00 -12.06
C GLU A 61 -24.56 -7.31 -10.72
N PRO A 62 -23.86 -7.94 -9.75
CA PRO A 62 -23.64 -7.30 -8.47
C PRO A 62 -23.06 -5.94 -8.81
N GLU A 63 -23.82 -4.88 -8.51
CA GLU A 63 -23.39 -3.51 -8.73
C GLU A 63 -21.98 -3.47 -8.14
N GLU A 64 -20.96 -3.28 -8.99
CA GLU A 64 -19.59 -3.29 -8.52
C GLU A 64 -19.55 -2.27 -7.39
N ALA A 65 -19.39 -2.75 -6.16
CA ALA A 65 -19.31 -1.90 -5.00
C ALA A 65 -18.07 -1.05 -5.25
N VAL A 66 -18.30 0.19 -5.70
CA VAL A 66 -17.24 1.16 -5.90
C VAL A 66 -16.56 1.28 -4.55
N GLU A 67 -15.29 0.86 -4.47
CA GLU A 67 -14.54 0.99 -3.23
C GLU A 67 -14.37 2.49 -2.98
N GLU A 68 -15.16 3.02 -2.05
CA GLU A 68 -15.08 4.41 -1.64
C GLU A 68 -13.77 4.65 -0.89
N GLY A 69 -12.97 5.58 -1.39
CA GLY A 69 -11.72 6.02 -0.78
C GLY A 69 -11.93 7.06 0.31
N PRO A 70 -10.86 7.44 1.03
CA PRO A 70 -10.93 8.49 2.03
C PRO A 70 -11.19 9.86 1.38
N THR A 71 -11.89 10.73 2.08
CA THR A 71 -12.12 12.11 1.64
C THR A 71 -11.34 13.09 2.50
N GLY A 72 -10.78 14.14 1.91
CA GLY A 72 -10.01 15.12 2.68
C GLY A 72 -9.23 16.13 1.87
N HIS A 73 -8.75 17.16 2.55
CA HIS A 73 -7.82 18.13 2.01
C HIS A 73 -6.76 18.45 3.06
N LEU A 74 -5.49 18.20 2.74
CA LEU A 74 -4.39 18.44 3.66
C LEU A 74 -3.37 19.36 3.01
N LYS A 75 -2.88 20.33 3.76
CA LYS A 75 -1.70 21.12 3.42
C LYS A 75 -0.55 20.65 4.30
N ILE A 76 0.50 20.18 3.65
CA ILE A 76 1.67 19.60 4.29
C ILE A 76 2.85 20.52 4.03
N GLN A 77 3.51 20.96 5.09
CA GLN A 77 4.75 21.71 5.01
C GLN A 77 5.85 20.91 5.68
N VAL A 78 6.88 20.52 4.92
CA VAL A 78 8.07 19.85 5.45
C VAL A 78 9.25 20.79 5.37
N SER A 79 10.05 20.84 6.43
CA SER A 79 11.25 21.66 6.50
C SER A 79 12.46 20.88 7.00
N ASP A 80 13.64 21.30 6.56
CA ASP A 80 14.97 20.83 6.96
C ASP A 80 15.88 22.08 7.10
N ARG A 81 17.12 21.92 7.56
CA ARG A 81 18.10 22.96 7.94
C ARG A 81 18.35 24.08 6.92
N GLY A 82 17.91 23.95 5.67
CA GLY A 82 18.01 25.02 4.68
C GLY A 82 16.96 24.95 3.56
N ARG A 83 15.93 24.13 3.72
CA ARG A 83 14.93 23.88 2.68
C ARG A 83 13.56 23.71 3.30
N ALA A 84 12.54 24.20 2.62
CA ALA A 84 11.16 23.99 3.00
C ALA A 84 10.34 23.77 1.73
N TRP A 85 9.36 22.89 1.84
CA TRP A 85 8.47 22.54 0.75
C TRP A 85 7.05 22.48 1.28
N VAL A 86 6.10 22.78 0.38
CA VAL A 86 4.67 22.77 0.69
C VAL A 86 3.97 21.95 -0.38
N GLN A 87 3.14 21.02 0.06
CA GLN A 87 2.26 20.22 -0.78
C GLN A 87 0.81 20.40 -0.33
N THR A 88 -0.11 20.26 -1.26
CA THR A 88 -1.53 20.13 -0.98
C THR A 88 -1.99 18.78 -1.52
N LEU A 89 -2.60 17.99 -0.64
CA LEU A 89 -3.21 16.70 -0.95
C LEU A 89 -4.73 16.90 -0.96
N MET A 90 -5.38 16.36 -1.98
CA MET A 90 -6.84 16.33 -2.10
C MET A 90 -7.23 14.86 -2.33
N CYS A 91 -8.10 14.35 -1.47
CA CYS A 91 -8.70 13.02 -1.60
C CYS A 91 -10.21 13.23 -1.77
N THR A 92 -10.75 12.79 -2.90
CA THR A 92 -12.16 12.96 -3.28
C THR A 92 -13.00 11.76 -2.88
N GLY A 93 -12.36 10.63 -2.56
CA GLY A 93 -13.02 9.35 -2.33
C GLY A 93 -13.08 8.48 -3.58
N ASP A 94 -12.62 8.98 -4.72
CA ASP A 94 -12.44 8.19 -5.94
C ASP A 94 -10.99 7.69 -6.00
N LEU A 95 -10.77 6.39 -5.75
CA LEU A 95 -9.44 5.79 -5.72
C LEU A 95 -8.71 5.81 -7.07
N GLU A 96 -9.43 5.95 -8.19
CA GLU A 96 -8.82 6.02 -9.52
C GLU A 96 -8.30 7.43 -9.82
N GLU A 97 -9.00 8.46 -9.34
CA GLU A 97 -8.61 9.86 -9.50
C GLU A 97 -7.65 10.34 -8.39
N ASP A 98 -7.72 9.73 -7.21
CA ASP A 98 -7.02 10.19 -6.03
C ASP A 98 -5.51 9.94 -6.08
N PRO A 99 -4.68 10.83 -5.48
CA PRO A 99 -3.26 10.58 -5.32
C PRO A 99 -3.02 9.31 -4.49
N ALA A 100 -2.01 8.52 -4.86
CA ALA A 100 -1.66 7.28 -4.16
C ALA A 100 -1.44 7.44 -2.64
N ALA A 101 -1.00 8.64 -2.20
CA ALA A 101 -0.84 8.96 -0.78
C ALA A 101 -2.16 8.85 0.01
N CYS A 102 -3.32 9.11 -0.61
CA CYS A 102 -4.64 8.94 0.03
C CYS A 102 -4.89 7.47 0.38
N ALA A 103 -4.65 6.55 -0.55
CA ALA A 103 -4.79 5.12 -0.32
C ALA A 103 -3.79 4.59 0.71
N GLU A 104 -2.53 5.05 0.69
CA GLU A 104 -1.54 4.65 1.70
C GLU A 104 -1.91 5.12 3.11
N LEU A 105 -2.45 6.33 3.25
CA LEU A 105 -2.93 6.83 4.54
C LEU A 105 -4.14 6.05 5.06
N ALA A 106 -5.09 5.70 4.20
CA ALA A 106 -6.22 4.86 4.58
C ALA A 106 -5.77 3.47 5.07
N GLN A 107 -4.79 2.87 4.41
CA GLN A 107 -4.20 1.60 4.86
C GLN A 107 -3.53 1.76 6.23
N ALA A 108 -2.74 2.81 6.43
CA ALA A 108 -2.10 3.09 7.71
C ALA A 108 -3.12 3.32 8.84
N ALA A 109 -4.25 3.98 8.54
CA ALA A 109 -5.36 4.14 9.49
C ALA A 109 -5.99 2.78 9.85
N ALA A 110 -6.30 1.95 8.85
CA ALA A 110 -6.89 0.63 9.06
C ALA A 110 -5.98 -0.31 9.87
N GLU A 111 -4.66 -0.24 9.69
CA GLU A 111 -3.71 -1.00 10.50
C GLU A 111 -3.78 -0.61 11.99
N LEU A 112 -3.99 0.66 12.30
CA LEU A 112 -4.12 1.15 13.68
C LEU A 112 -5.44 0.72 14.32
N HIS A 113 -6.53 0.65 13.54
CA HIS A 113 -7.78 0.06 14.02
C HIS A 113 -7.59 -1.40 14.44
N GLY A 114 -6.87 -2.18 13.63
CA GLY A 114 -6.68 -3.62 13.85
C GLY A 114 -5.99 -3.97 15.17
N ASP A 115 -5.15 -3.08 15.71
CA ASP A 115 -4.42 -3.29 16.97
C ASP A 115 -5.35 -3.18 18.21
N THR A 116 -6.50 -2.52 18.09
CA THR A 116 -7.47 -2.37 19.20
C THR A 116 -8.33 -3.63 19.46
N GLY A 117 -8.31 -4.62 18.56
CA GLY A 117 -8.99 -5.91 18.73
C GLY A 117 -8.22 -6.95 19.59
N GLY A 118 -7.01 -6.60 20.05
CA GLY A 118 -6.10 -7.49 20.77
C GLY A 118 -6.07 -7.35 22.29
N ALA A 119 -6.90 -6.48 22.89
CA ALA A 119 -7.01 -6.37 24.34
C ALA A 119 -8.31 -7.04 24.83
N SER A 120 -8.27 -8.36 25.00
CA SER A 120 -9.20 -9.05 25.91
C SER A 120 -8.93 -8.58 27.35
N GLY A 121 -9.48 -7.42 27.70
CA GLY A 121 -9.75 -7.02 29.07
C GLY A 121 -11.22 -7.28 29.34
N SER A 122 -11.52 -8.42 29.97
CA SER A 122 -12.86 -8.77 30.43
C SER A 122 -13.38 -7.67 31.36
N GLY A 123 -14.33 -6.89 30.86
CA GLY A 123 -15.06 -5.87 31.60
C GLY A 123 -16.47 -5.79 31.05
N GLU A 124 -17.27 -6.81 31.35
CA GLU A 124 -18.71 -6.81 31.12
C GLU A 124 -19.37 -5.58 31.76
N ALA A 125 -20.03 -4.77 30.95
CA ALA A 125 -21.28 -4.10 31.31
C ALA A 125 -21.99 -3.69 30.01
N SER A 126 -22.96 -4.49 29.59
CA SER A 126 -23.97 -4.09 28.62
C SER A 126 -24.86 -3.00 29.23
N ALA A 127 -25.15 -1.96 28.46
CA ALA A 127 -26.44 -1.29 28.48
C ALA A 127 -26.68 -0.69 27.09
N GLU A 128 -27.89 -0.92 26.61
CA GLU A 128 -28.42 -0.56 25.30
C GLU A 128 -28.45 0.97 25.10
N ASP A 129 -28.10 1.45 23.91
CA ASP A 129 -28.47 2.79 23.46
C ASP A 129 -28.78 2.78 21.95
N ASP A 130 -30.04 3.06 21.64
CA ASP A 130 -30.56 3.37 20.30
C ASP A 130 -29.88 4.66 19.80
N ALA A 131 -28.78 4.52 19.07
CA ALA A 131 -28.18 5.62 18.32
C ALA A 131 -28.34 5.34 16.83
N ALA A 132 -28.92 6.32 16.13
CA ALA A 132 -28.90 6.45 14.68
C ALA A 132 -27.48 6.22 14.12
N PRO A 133 -27.30 5.89 12.83
CA PRO A 133 -25.97 5.89 12.24
C PRO A 133 -25.46 7.33 12.24
N THR A 134 -24.74 7.71 13.29
CA THR A 134 -23.70 8.72 13.19
C THR A 134 -22.73 8.17 12.16
N GLU A 135 -22.50 8.97 11.13
CA GLU A 135 -21.51 8.69 10.10
C GLU A 135 -20.24 8.16 10.77
N ALA A 136 -19.72 7.07 10.24
CA ALA A 136 -18.66 6.31 10.85
C ALA A 136 -17.40 7.17 11.00
N ASP A 137 -17.28 7.87 12.12
CA ASP A 137 -16.02 8.28 12.73
C ASP A 137 -15.23 6.99 12.89
N SER A 138 -14.44 6.67 11.87
CA SER A 138 -13.63 5.48 11.83
C SER A 138 -12.50 5.69 12.83
N PRO A 139 -12.44 4.99 13.98
CA PRO A 139 -11.56 5.38 15.09
C PRO A 139 -10.05 5.38 14.77
N GLY A 140 -9.63 4.87 13.62
CA GLY A 140 -8.26 4.89 13.12
C GLY A 140 -7.92 6.12 12.30
N SER A 141 -8.90 6.87 11.77
CA SER A 141 -8.67 8.22 11.23
C SER A 141 -8.24 9.17 12.36
N GLU A 142 -8.89 9.07 13.52
CA GLU A 142 -8.50 9.76 14.76
C GLU A 142 -7.09 9.33 15.23
N GLN A 143 -6.80 8.03 15.22
CA GLN A 143 -5.51 7.50 15.69
C GLN A 143 -4.35 7.81 14.76
N LEU A 144 -4.60 7.96 13.44
CA LEU A 144 -3.59 8.23 12.43
C LEU A 144 -2.76 9.48 12.78
N PHE A 145 -3.45 10.58 13.11
CA PHE A 145 -2.84 11.88 13.39
C PHE A 145 -2.56 12.14 14.88
N THR A 146 -3.03 11.28 15.78
CA THR A 146 -2.88 11.43 17.23
C THR A 146 -1.43 11.70 17.66
N GLU A 147 -1.27 12.68 18.56
CA GLU A 147 0.01 13.09 19.13
C GLU A 147 0.55 12.11 20.19
N VAL A 148 1.86 12.19 20.46
CA VAL A 148 2.47 11.40 21.54
C VAL A 148 1.92 11.90 22.87
N ARG A 149 1.29 10.99 23.64
CA ARG A 149 0.77 11.33 24.96
C ARG A 149 1.90 11.69 25.91
N GLU A 150 1.66 12.69 26.75
CA GLU A 150 2.58 13.03 27.82
C GLU A 150 2.86 11.83 28.73
N GLY A 151 4.11 11.66 29.15
CA GLY A 151 4.52 10.53 29.99
C GLY A 151 4.71 9.21 29.25
N THR A 152 4.51 9.16 27.91
CA THR A 152 4.92 8.01 27.11
C THR A 152 6.44 7.83 27.22
N VAL A 153 6.89 6.60 27.48
CA VAL A 153 8.32 6.29 27.57
C VAL A 153 8.91 6.23 26.17
N CYS A 154 9.71 7.22 25.82
CA CYS A 154 10.36 7.35 24.51
C CYS A 154 11.88 7.46 24.70
N THR A 155 12.65 7.09 23.69
CA THR A 155 14.09 7.43 23.66
C THR A 155 14.30 8.90 23.32
N ASP A 156 15.50 9.42 23.60
CA ASP A 156 15.92 10.78 23.22
C ASP A 156 16.74 10.82 21.90
N GLU A 157 16.71 9.74 21.11
CA GLU A 157 17.46 9.59 19.86
C GLU A 157 17.02 10.62 18.81
N VAL A 158 17.95 11.25 18.08
CA VAL A 158 17.62 12.18 16.99
C VAL A 158 17.84 11.51 15.64
N TYR A 159 16.76 11.24 14.93
CA TYR A 159 16.78 10.54 13.63
C TYR A 159 17.00 11.49 12.45
N GLY A 160 16.68 12.78 12.62
CA GLY A 160 16.91 13.77 11.59
C GLY A 160 16.54 15.20 11.99
N PRO A 161 16.95 16.19 11.18
CA PRO A 161 16.56 17.59 11.35
C PRO A 161 15.15 17.92 10.87
N GLN A 162 14.47 17.00 10.21
CA GLN A 162 13.22 17.29 9.53
C GLN A 162 12.08 17.55 10.53
N GLU A 163 11.24 18.52 10.19
CA GLU A 163 10.01 18.85 10.90
C GLU A 163 8.89 19.01 9.86
N ALA A 164 7.68 18.54 10.18
CA ALA A 164 6.53 18.62 9.29
C ALA A 164 5.33 19.23 10.02
N THR A 165 4.62 20.15 9.37
CA THR A 165 3.33 20.69 9.84
C THR A 165 2.25 20.26 8.86
N ILE A 166 1.18 19.66 9.37
CA ILE A 166 0.07 19.14 8.59
C ILE A 166 -1.21 19.81 9.10
N VAL A 167 -1.92 20.49 8.19
CA VAL A 167 -3.19 21.16 8.51
C VAL A 167 -4.26 20.84 7.47
N GLY A 168 -5.52 20.77 7.89
CA GLY A 168 -6.67 20.62 6.98
C GLY A 168 -7.75 19.73 7.55
N THR A 169 -8.38 18.92 6.68
CA THR A 169 -9.42 17.97 7.09
C THR A 169 -9.15 16.60 6.46
N TRP A 170 -9.31 15.54 7.25
CA TRP A 170 -9.22 14.15 6.81
C TRP A 170 -10.40 13.37 7.35
N GLU A 171 -11.18 12.74 6.48
CA GLU A 171 -12.38 11.94 6.83
C GLU A 171 -13.33 12.69 7.79
N GLY A 172 -13.53 13.99 7.54
CA GLY A 172 -14.37 14.86 8.37
C GLY A 172 -13.68 15.45 9.61
N GLN A 173 -12.51 14.95 10.00
CA GLN A 173 -11.76 15.42 11.16
C GLN A 173 -10.84 16.60 10.83
N GLU A 174 -10.88 17.67 11.63
CA GLU A 174 -9.90 18.76 11.56
C GLU A 174 -8.53 18.28 12.07
N ILE A 175 -7.50 18.47 11.24
CA ILE A 175 -6.12 18.12 11.53
C ILE A 175 -5.31 19.41 11.68
N ASP A 176 -4.61 19.52 12.80
CA ASP A 176 -3.52 20.48 13.02
C ASP A 176 -2.49 19.78 13.90
N THR A 177 -1.37 19.34 13.29
CA THR A 177 -0.30 18.69 14.05
C THR A 177 1.07 19.01 13.49
N THR A 178 2.07 18.92 14.36
CA THR A 178 3.48 19.03 14.01
C THR A 178 4.20 17.73 14.37
N LEU A 179 5.08 17.29 13.48
CA LEU A 179 5.90 16.10 13.62
C LEU A 179 7.36 16.51 13.67
N THR A 180 8.13 15.84 14.51
CA THR A 180 9.60 15.94 14.51
C THR A 180 10.23 14.57 14.35
N ARG A 181 11.52 14.52 14.04
CA ARG A 181 12.30 13.27 14.03
C ARG A 181 13.16 13.12 15.29
N LYS A 182 12.62 13.54 16.44
CA LYS A 182 13.30 13.55 17.75
C LYS A 182 12.57 12.61 18.72
N GLY A 183 13.27 11.57 19.13
CA GLY A 183 12.78 10.52 20.01
C GLY A 183 11.99 9.43 19.28
N SER A 184 11.98 8.23 19.86
CA SER A 184 11.42 7.04 19.20
C SER A 184 9.92 7.13 18.91
N CYS A 185 9.15 7.82 19.75
CA CYS A 185 7.71 7.93 19.59
C CYS A 185 7.32 8.88 18.45
N GLU A 186 8.02 10.00 18.33
CA GLU A 186 7.83 10.95 17.23
C GLU A 186 8.33 10.37 15.91
N GLU A 187 9.44 9.62 15.89
CA GLU A 187 9.86 8.89 14.69
C GLU A 187 8.83 7.83 14.28
N ALA A 188 8.20 7.13 15.23
CA ALA A 188 7.12 6.18 14.89
C ALA A 188 5.92 6.88 14.24
N ARG A 189 5.54 8.07 14.73
CA ARG A 189 4.51 8.91 14.09
C ARG A 189 4.94 9.37 12.70
N TRP A 190 6.20 9.76 12.52
CA TRP A 190 6.76 10.12 11.23
C TRP A 190 6.62 8.97 10.22
N GLN A 191 7.00 7.75 10.60
CA GLN A 191 6.90 6.57 9.73
C GLN A 191 5.46 6.23 9.33
N ARG A 192 4.51 6.41 10.24
CA ARG A 192 3.08 6.24 9.96
C ARG A 192 2.58 7.24 8.91
N LEU A 193 3.08 8.48 8.94
CA LEU A 193 2.67 9.57 8.05
C LEU A 193 3.62 9.76 6.86
N ARG A 194 4.44 8.74 6.55
CA ARG A 194 5.47 8.82 5.51
C ARG A 194 4.92 9.18 4.12
N ALA A 195 3.69 8.75 3.81
CA ALA A 195 3.02 9.05 2.54
C ALA A 195 2.88 10.57 2.29
N LEU A 196 2.85 11.35 3.37
CA LEU A 196 2.80 12.81 3.35
C LEU A 196 4.19 13.46 3.38
N THR A 197 5.17 12.81 4.01
CA THR A 197 6.48 13.43 4.30
C THR A 197 7.61 13.02 3.34
N ASP A 198 7.53 11.82 2.74
CA ASP A 198 8.64 11.23 1.99
C ASP A 198 8.79 11.78 0.57
N GLN A 199 7.73 12.37 0.01
CA GLN A 199 7.76 12.96 -1.34
C GLN A 199 8.69 14.18 -1.46
N ILE A 200 9.42 14.51 -0.40
CA ILE A 200 10.13 15.77 -0.22
C ILE A 200 11.56 15.59 0.35
N SER A 201 12.02 14.35 0.58
CA SER A 201 13.36 14.03 1.10
C SER A 201 14.44 13.95 0.03
#